data_AF-A0A382PDU6-F1
#
_entry.id   AF-A0A382PDU6-F1
#
_cell.length_a   1.000
_cell.length_b   1.000
_cell.length_c   1.000
_cell.angle_alpha   90.00
_cell.angle_beta   90.00
_cell.angle_gamma   90.00
#
_symmetry.space_group_name_H-M   'P 1'
#
loop_
_entity.id
_entity.type
_entity.pdbx_description
1 polymer ?
#
loop_
_entity_poly.entity_id
_entity_poly.type
_entity_poly.pdbx_seq_one_letter_code
_entity_poly.pdbx_strand_id
1 'polypeptide(L)' 'MATNEKTIALSGLARTLVRGGYIDQENAEKLFLESQKTRTPFVSLVVKNKMVSGATVATAA' A
#
# COMPACT_ATOMS: atom_id res chain seq x y z
N MET A 1 -8.78 -9.81 -26.97
CA MET A 1 -7.77 -10.08 -25.93
C MET A 1 -8.10 -9.17 -24.75
N ALA A 2 -8.65 -9.70 -23.66
CA ALA A 2 -8.89 -8.90 -22.47
C ALA A 2 -7.67 -8.99 -21.57
N THR A 3 -6.74 -8.04 -21.70
CA THR A 3 -5.77 -7.75 -20.63
C THR A 3 -6.59 -7.23 -19.46
N ASN A 4 -7.01 -8.14 -18.58
CA ASN A 4 -7.50 -7.80 -17.26
C ASN A 4 -6.39 -7.01 -16.57
N GLU A 5 -6.47 -5.69 -16.62
CA GLU A 5 -5.75 -4.81 -15.71
C GLU A 5 -6.30 -5.15 -14.33
N LYS A 6 -5.68 -6.13 -13.68
CA LYS A 6 -6.04 -6.57 -12.34
C LYS A 6 -5.70 -5.41 -11.40
N THR A 7 -6.65 -4.50 -11.21
CA THR A 7 -6.64 -3.59 -10.08
C THR A 7 -6.47 -4.45 -8.84
N ILE A 8 -5.34 -4.31 -8.18
CA ILE A 8 -5.00 -5.18 -7.07
C ILE A 8 -5.96 -4.82 -5.94
N ALA A 9 -6.68 -5.83 -5.44
CA ALA A 9 -7.61 -5.62 -4.35
C ALA A 9 -6.82 -5.27 -3.07
N LEU A 10 -6.57 -3.97 -2.86
CA LEU A 10 -5.96 -3.46 -1.65
C LEU A 10 -6.87 -3.78 -0.47
N SER A 11 -6.26 -4.28 0.62
CA SER A 11 -6.95 -4.69 1.83
C SER A 11 -6.25 -4.18 3.08
N GLY A 12 -6.97 -4.19 4.20
CA GLY A 12 -6.48 -3.70 5.49
C GLY A 12 -5.94 -2.27 5.40
N LEU A 13 -4.72 -2.08 5.93
CA LEU A 13 -4.06 -0.77 6.03
C LEU A 13 -3.76 -0.14 4.66
N ALA A 14 -3.44 -0.94 3.63
CA ALA A 14 -3.17 -0.40 2.29
C ALA A 14 -4.39 0.31 1.71
N ARG A 15 -5.59 -0.26 1.91
CA ARG A 15 -6.84 0.38 1.52
C ARG A 15 -7.11 1.65 2.31
N THR A 16 -6.90 1.64 3.63
CA THR A 16 -7.14 2.80 4.48
C THR A 16 -6.22 3.96 4.12
N LEU A 17 -4.94 3.68 3.82
CA LEU A 17 -3.99 4.73 3.42
C LEU A 17 -4.37 5.38 2.09
N VAL A 18 -4.80 4.61 1.10
CA VAL A 18 -5.28 5.17 -0.19
C VAL A 18 -6.55 5.98 0.00
N ARG A 19 -7.52 5.46 0.77
CA ARG A 19 -8.77 6.16 1.05
C ARG A 19 -8.55 7.46 1.83
N GLY A 20 -7.55 7.48 2.71
CA GLY A 20 -7.14 8.67 3.46
C GLY A 20 -6.33 9.67 2.65
N GLY A 21 -6.00 9.37 1.38
CA GLY A 21 -5.18 10.24 0.54
C GLY A 21 -3.72 10.31 0.96
N TYR A 22 -3.24 9.37 1.76
CA TYR A 22 -1.86 9.35 2.25
C TYR A 22 -0.89 8.71 1.27
N ILE A 23 -1.38 7.87 0.36
CA ILE A 23 -0.62 7.23 -0.70
C ILE A 23 -1.52 7.03 -1.91
N ASP A 24 -0.97 7.14 -3.11
CA ASP A 24 -1.72 6.89 -4.34
C ASP A 24 -2.03 5.39 -4.51
N GLN A 25 -3.13 5.11 -5.21
CA GLN A 25 -3.54 3.76 -5.60
C GLN A 25 -2.36 2.99 -6.25
N GLU A 26 -1.72 3.57 -7.26
CA GLU A 26 -0.65 2.91 -8.01
C GLU A 26 0.57 2.57 -7.11
N ASN A 27 0.92 3.49 -6.23
CA ASN A 27 2.01 3.34 -5.27
C ASN A 27 1.69 2.27 -4.22
N ALA A 28 0.46 2.25 -3.71
CA ALA A 28 -0.02 1.23 -2.79
C ALA A 28 -0.04 -0.16 -3.45
N GLU A 29 -0.46 -0.27 -4.71
CA GLU A 29 -0.47 -1.54 -5.44
C GLU A 29 0.94 -2.10 -5.64
N LYS A 30 1.91 -1.25 -6.00
CA LYS A 30 3.32 -1.64 -6.12
C LYS A 30 3.89 -2.15 -4.79
N LEU A 31 3.71 -1.40 -3.71
CA LEU A 31 4.18 -1.79 -2.38
C LEU A 31 3.45 -3.03 -1.85
N PHE A 32 2.16 -3.20 -2.16
CA PHE A 32 1.41 -4.36 -1.75
C PHE A 32 1.89 -5.63 -2.47
N LEU A 33 2.22 -5.53 -3.77
CA LEU A 33 2.89 -6.63 -4.47
C LEU A 33 4.28 -6.92 -3.91
N GLU A 34 5.06 -5.88 -3.64
CA GLU A 34 6.40 -6.03 -3.08
C GLU A 34 6.34 -6.69 -1.69
N SER A 35 5.38 -6.31 -0.86
CA SER A 35 5.16 -6.91 0.47
C SER A 35 4.90 -8.42 0.39
N GLN A 36 4.09 -8.84 -0.59
CA GLN A 36 3.79 -10.25 -0.82
C GLN A 36 5.01 -11.01 -1.37
N LYS A 37 5.76 -10.41 -2.31
CA LYS A 37 6.95 -11.04 -2.91
C LYS A 37 8.09 -11.21 -1.91
N THR A 38 8.33 -10.17 -1.11
CA THR A 38 9.45 -10.12 -0.15
C THR A 38 9.09 -10.68 1.22
N ARG A 39 7.82 -11.05 1.44
CA ARG A 39 7.25 -11.40 2.75
C ARG A 39 7.54 -10.36 3.83
N THR A 40 7.68 -9.10 3.43
CA THR A 40 7.87 -7.97 4.33
C THR A 40 6.52 -7.32 4.57
N PRO A 41 6.13 -6.99 5.82
CA PRO A 41 4.87 -6.30 6.08
C PRO A 41 4.75 -5.01 5.28
N PHE A 42 3.57 -4.75 4.71
CA PHE A 42 3.30 -3.56 3.91
C PHE A 42 3.66 -2.25 4.63
N VAL A 43 3.33 -2.15 5.93
CA VAL A 43 3.69 -1.01 6.79
C VAL A 43 5.20 -0.75 6.79
N SER A 44 6.01 -1.81 6.89
CA SER A 44 7.46 -1.68 6.89
C SER A 44 7.97 -1.11 5.57
N LEU A 45 7.39 -1.52 4.44
CA LEU A 45 7.74 -0.96 3.13
C LEU A 45 7.31 0.49 2.97
N VAL A 46 6.12 0.84 3.44
CA VAL A 46 5.60 2.22 3.40
C VAL A 46 6.48 3.19 4.20
N VAL A 47 6.87 2.80 5.42
CA VAL A 47 7.73 3.61 6.29
C VAL A 47 9.16 3.65 5.75
N LYS A 48 9.71 2.51 5.29
CA LYS A 48 11.07 2.42 4.74
C LYS A 48 11.24 3.29 3.49
N ASN A 49 10.25 3.31 2.62
CA ASN A 49 10.25 4.16 1.42
C ASN A 49 9.88 5.63 1.73
N LYS A 50 9.68 6.00 3.01
CA LYS A 50 9.26 7.34 3.46
C LYS A 50 8.00 7.86 2.73
N MET A 51 7.18 6.94 2.22
CA MET A 51 5.96 7.28 1.47
C MET A 51 4.91 7.89 2.42
N VAL A 52 4.87 7.40 3.66
CA VAL A 52 3.94 7.85 4.69
C VAL A 52 4.69 7.93 6.02
N SER A 53 4.46 8.98 6.80
CA SER A 53 5.09 9.12 8.12
C SER A 53 4.58 8.04 9.09
N GLY A 54 5.41 7.61 10.03
CA GLY A 54 4.98 6.64 11.04
C GLY A 54 3.78 7.12 11.87
N ALA A 55 3.66 8.43 12.12
CA ALA A 55 2.51 9.02 12.78
C ALA A 55 1.23 8.86 11.95
N THR A 56 1.32 9.08 10.64
CA THR A 56 0.19 8.93 9.71
C THR A 56 -0.29 7.48 9.62
N VAL A 57 0.64 6.52 9.65
CA VAL A 57 0.28 5.09 9.74
C VAL A 57 -0.48 4.80 11.04
N ALA A 58 -0.03 5.36 12.17
CA ALA A 58 -0.70 5.18 13.46
C ALA A 58 -2.09 5.83 13.51
N THR A 59 -2.32 6.93 12.80
CA THR A 59 -3.65 7.56 12.69
C THR A 59 -4.61 6.77 11.80
N ALA A 60 -4.08 6.04 10.81
CA ALA A 60 -4.87 5.27 9.86
C ALA A 60 -5.12 3.81 10.29
N ALA A 61 -4.48 3.34 11.36
CA ALA A 61 -4.58 1.98 11.89
C ALA A 61 -5.79 1.78 12.82
#